data_AF-A0AAV9E8B3-F1
#
_entry.id   AF-A0AAV9E8B3-F1
#
_cell.length_a   1.000
_cell.length_b   1.000
_cell.length_c   1.000
_cell.angle_alpha   90.00
_cell.angle_beta   90.00
_cell.angle_gamma   90.00
#
_symmetry.space_group_name_H-M   'P 1'
#
loop_
_entity.id
_entity.type
_entity.pdbx_description
1 polymer ?
#
loop_
_entity_poly.entity_id
_entity_poly.type
_entity_poly.pdbx_seq_one_letter_code
_entity_poly.pdbx_strand_id
1 'polypeptide(L)'
;MEDSVTAQIIGSGRNGLGIGSFSLDWTVISGYLGNPLVMPFFTLVNSMAGFILIAYIITPVAYWTNSYNAKRFPIFSISVYDKDGHQYNVSRIINENKFVFDQTAYDDYSKIYLSAYNVYYYGFVFATVATTITYVALYYGRTIWSQFQQASDKQPTIFSAEMYKTELQVPFWSVLLACGLALICILPMSVIEATTGQYIDLNVIFDIVGGYLYHGRPLAKMTFGLYGIVGLRQSLLFLEILRCAIT
;
A
#
# COMPACT_ATOMS: atom_id res chain seq x y z
N MET A 1 6.26 -35.24 -7.69
CA MET A 1 7.18 -34.08 -7.64
C MET A 1 7.25 -33.57 -6.19
N GLU A 2 7.48 -34.47 -5.21
CA GLU A 2 7.17 -34.19 -3.80
C GLU A 2 8.39 -33.86 -2.92
N ASP A 3 9.64 -33.97 -3.40
CA ASP A 3 10.82 -33.86 -2.51
C ASP A 3 11.82 -32.74 -2.84
N SER A 4 11.55 -31.87 -3.82
CA SER A 4 12.49 -30.78 -4.12
C SER A 4 12.12 -29.51 -3.37
N VAL A 5 12.75 -29.31 -2.20
CA VAL A 5 12.70 -28.06 -1.42
C VAL A 5 13.00 -26.84 -2.29
N THR A 6 13.88 -26.98 -3.29
CA THR A 6 14.19 -25.94 -4.27
C THR A 6 13.01 -25.62 -5.18
N ALA A 7 12.26 -26.63 -5.65
CA ALA A 7 11.06 -26.40 -6.46
C ALA A 7 9.95 -25.70 -5.66
N GLN A 8 9.81 -26.01 -4.37
CA GLN A 8 8.88 -25.34 -3.47
C GLN A 8 9.25 -23.87 -3.23
N ILE A 9 10.55 -23.59 -3.04
CA ILE A 9 11.07 -22.22 -2.86
C ILE A 9 10.86 -21.38 -4.13
N ILE A 10 10.97 -21.97 -5.32
CA ILE A 10 10.82 -21.26 -6.60
C ILE A 10 9.35 -21.08 -6.98
N GLY A 11 8.52 -22.12 -6.82
CA GLY A 11 7.14 -22.15 -7.33
C GLY A 11 6.06 -21.73 -6.33
N SER A 12 6.31 -21.79 -5.01
CA SER A 12 5.29 -21.43 -4.03
C SER A 12 5.00 -19.93 -4.07
N GLY A 13 3.74 -19.54 -4.26
CA GLY A 13 3.31 -18.13 -4.22
C GLY A 13 3.23 -17.53 -2.80
N ARG A 14 3.18 -18.36 -1.75
CA ARG A 14 3.02 -17.90 -0.36
C ARG A 14 4.32 -17.90 0.43
N ASN A 15 5.17 -18.91 0.22
CA ASN A 15 6.42 -19.12 0.95
C ASN A 15 7.65 -19.17 0.03
N GLY A 16 7.48 -18.82 -1.24
CA GLY A 16 8.51 -18.88 -2.27
C GLY A 16 8.43 -17.68 -3.21
N LEU A 17 9.12 -17.77 -4.35
CA LEU A 17 9.20 -16.70 -5.34
C LEU A 17 7.94 -16.60 -6.22
N GLY A 18 7.04 -17.59 -6.19
CA GLY A 18 5.81 -17.59 -6.96
C GLY A 18 6.00 -17.61 -8.48
N ILE A 19 7.14 -18.10 -8.97
CA ILE A 19 7.40 -18.19 -10.41
C ILE A 19 6.38 -19.16 -11.03
N GLY A 20 5.55 -18.64 -11.95
CA GLY A 20 4.47 -19.39 -12.60
C GLY A 20 3.16 -19.46 -11.81
N SER A 21 3.03 -18.69 -10.71
CA SER A 21 1.76 -18.54 -10.01
C SER A 21 0.89 -17.50 -10.71
N PHE A 22 -0.20 -17.95 -11.34
CA PHE A 22 -1.18 -17.08 -11.99
C PHE A 22 -2.48 -17.10 -11.19
N SER A 23 -3.04 -15.91 -10.95
CA SER A 23 -4.39 -15.77 -10.42
C SER A 23 -5.25 -14.99 -11.41
N LEU A 24 -6.46 -15.48 -11.66
CA LEU A 24 -7.51 -14.76 -12.39
C LEU A 24 -8.41 -13.95 -11.45
N ASP A 25 -8.11 -13.96 -10.15
CA ASP A 25 -8.88 -13.22 -9.16
C ASP A 25 -8.57 -11.72 -9.25
N TRP A 26 -9.60 -10.94 -9.57
CA TRP A 26 -9.51 -9.49 -9.66
C TRP A 26 -9.06 -8.84 -8.34
N THR A 27 -9.39 -9.45 -7.20
CA THR A 27 -8.97 -8.99 -5.87
C THR A 27 -7.47 -9.13 -5.70
N VAL A 28 -6.88 -10.21 -6.21
CA VAL A 28 -5.43 -10.42 -6.17
C VAL A 28 -4.72 -9.46 -7.14
N ILE A 29 -5.29 -9.24 -8.32
CA ILE A 29 -4.73 -8.34 -9.35
C ILE A 29 -4.77 -6.87 -8.88
N SER A 30 -5.92 -6.42 -8.38
CA SER A 30 -6.11 -5.04 -7.91
C SER A 30 -5.46 -4.77 -6.55
N GLY A 31 -5.33 -5.80 -5.70
CA GLY A 31 -4.70 -5.66 -4.38
C GLY A 31 -3.22 -5.29 -4.42
N TYR A 32 -2.49 -5.69 -5.47
CA TYR A 32 -1.05 -5.42 -5.60
C TYR A 32 -0.73 -4.11 -6.33
N LEU A 33 -1.45 -3.79 -7.41
CA LEU A 33 -1.16 -2.65 -8.29
C LEU A 33 -2.16 -1.49 -8.16
N GLY A 34 -3.19 -1.63 -7.31
CA GLY A 34 -4.38 -0.79 -7.40
C GLY A 34 -5.19 -1.12 -8.64
N ASN A 35 -6.12 -0.24 -9.06
CA ASN A 35 -6.92 -0.49 -10.26
C ASN A 35 -6.05 -0.39 -11.54
N PRO A 36 -5.75 -1.51 -12.22
CA PRO A 36 -4.86 -1.49 -13.39
C PRO A 36 -5.49 -0.76 -14.58
N LEU A 37 -6.81 -0.51 -14.55
CA LEU A 37 -7.52 0.24 -15.60
C LEU A 37 -7.28 1.76 -15.51
N VAL A 38 -6.82 2.26 -14.37
CA VAL A 38 -6.58 3.70 -14.15
C VAL A 38 -5.12 4.05 -14.36
N MET A 39 -4.22 3.13 -14.02
CA MET A 39 -2.79 3.39 -14.12
C MET A 39 -2.35 3.48 -15.59
N PRO A 40 -1.57 4.51 -15.96
CA PRO A 40 -0.92 4.57 -17.25
C PRO A 40 -0.08 3.30 -17.48
N PHE A 41 -0.09 2.78 -18.71
CA PHE A 41 0.66 1.57 -19.08
C PHE A 41 2.14 1.67 -18.69
N PHE A 42 2.75 2.84 -18.86
CA PHE A 42 4.14 3.08 -18.46
C PHE A 42 4.37 2.87 -16.96
N THR A 43 3.46 3.34 -16.11
CA THR A 43 3.53 3.13 -14.66
C THR A 43 3.41 1.66 -14.31
N LEU A 44 2.51 0.93 -14.97
CA LEU A 44 2.35 -0.51 -14.79
C LEU A 44 3.64 -1.26 -15.12
N VAL A 45 4.22 -1.01 -16.30
CA VAL A 45 5.48 -1.63 -16.73
C VAL A 45 6.63 -1.29 -15.78
N ASN A 46 6.72 -0.03 -15.32
CA ASN A 46 7.73 0.39 -14.35
C ASN A 46 7.59 -0.35 -13.00
N SER A 47 6.37 -0.51 -12.49
CA SER A 47 6.11 -1.28 -11.27
C SER A 47 6.45 -2.76 -11.43
N MET A 48 6.11 -3.36 -12.59
CA MET A 48 6.49 -4.74 -12.91
C MET A 48 8.01 -4.91 -13.01
N ALA A 49 8.71 -3.95 -13.62
CA ALA A 49 10.16 -3.97 -13.70
C ALA A 49 10.79 -3.91 -12.30
N GLY A 50 10.26 -3.05 -11.41
CA GLY A 50 10.67 -2.99 -10.00
C GLY A 50 10.45 -4.30 -9.25
N PHE A 51 9.27 -4.92 -9.43
CA PHE A 51 8.97 -6.24 -8.86
C PHE A 51 9.95 -7.31 -9.33
N ILE A 52 10.18 -7.43 -10.64
CA ILE A 52 11.12 -8.41 -11.22
C ILE A 52 12.53 -8.18 -10.66
N LEU A 53 12.97 -6.93 -10.57
CA LEU A 53 14.29 -6.58 -10.05
C LEU A 53 14.45 -7.01 -8.59
N ILE A 54 13.50 -6.70 -7.71
CA ILE A 54 13.62 -7.02 -6.28
C ILE A 54 13.37 -8.52 -6.02
N ALA A 55 12.28 -9.06 -6.56
CA ALA A 55 11.83 -10.42 -6.26
C ALA A 55 12.64 -11.49 -7.00
N TYR A 56 13.03 -11.25 -8.27
CA TYR A 56 13.67 -12.28 -9.11
C TYR A 56 15.15 -12.06 -9.38
N ILE A 57 15.70 -10.89 -9.07
CA ILE A 57 17.13 -10.62 -9.23
C ILE A 57 17.79 -10.44 -7.85
N ILE A 58 17.43 -9.39 -7.12
CA ILE A 58 18.10 -9.04 -5.86
C ILE A 58 17.91 -10.11 -4.79
N THR A 59 16.67 -10.54 -4.53
CA THR A 59 16.36 -11.48 -3.44
C THR A 59 17.04 -12.85 -3.65
N PRO A 60 16.92 -13.48 -4.83
CA PRO A 60 17.77 -14.57 -5.30
C PRO A 60 19.26 -14.36 -5.04
N VAL A 61 19.85 -13.33 -5.62
CA VAL A 61 21.30 -13.11 -5.54
C VAL A 61 21.73 -12.99 -4.08
N ALA A 62 20.99 -12.25 -3.25
CA ALA A 62 21.29 -12.10 -1.84
C ALA A 62 21.18 -13.41 -1.05
N TYR A 63 20.20 -14.26 -1.36
CA TYR A 63 20.02 -15.55 -0.70
C TYR A 63 21.14 -16.53 -1.06
N TRP A 64 21.50 -16.62 -2.35
CA TRP A 64 22.55 -17.53 -2.83
C TRP A 64 23.97 -17.08 -2.42
N THR A 65 24.23 -15.78 -2.43
CA THR A 65 25.50 -15.19 -1.94
C THR A 65 25.59 -15.15 -0.41
N ASN A 66 24.54 -15.56 0.30
CA ASN A 66 24.45 -15.54 1.77
C ASN A 66 24.71 -14.16 2.39
N SER A 67 24.26 -13.09 1.72
CA SER A 67 24.34 -11.74 2.27
C SER A 67 23.52 -11.64 3.56
N TYR A 68 24.06 -11.05 4.62
CA TYR A 68 23.39 -10.92 5.94
C TYR A 68 22.99 -12.26 6.61
N ASN A 69 23.71 -13.35 6.34
CA ASN A 69 23.31 -14.69 6.82
C ASN A 69 21.89 -15.08 6.36
N ALA A 70 21.49 -14.63 5.16
CA ALA A 70 20.14 -14.82 4.60
C ALA A 70 19.67 -16.27 4.59
N LYS A 71 20.57 -17.25 4.48
CA LYS A 71 20.21 -18.68 4.48
C LYS A 71 19.62 -19.17 5.80
N ARG A 72 19.78 -18.42 6.89
CA ARG A 72 19.17 -18.71 8.19
C ARG A 72 17.65 -18.50 8.19
N PHE A 73 17.15 -17.68 7.27
CA PHE A 73 15.75 -17.28 7.20
C PHE A 73 15.11 -17.78 5.89
N PRO A 74 13.78 -17.86 5.81
CA PRO A 74 13.10 -18.13 4.54
C PRO A 74 13.43 -17.06 3.49
N ILE A 75 13.55 -17.47 2.21
CA ILE A 75 13.88 -16.53 1.11
C ILE A 75 12.86 -15.40 0.98
N PHE A 76 11.59 -15.73 1.25
CA PHE A 76 10.45 -14.83 1.13
C PHE A 76 9.62 -14.94 2.41
N SER A 77 9.64 -13.89 3.23
CA SER A 77 8.83 -13.79 4.44
C SER A 77 8.71 -12.34 4.90
N ILE A 78 7.51 -11.97 5.31
CA ILE A 78 7.19 -10.68 5.93
C ILE A 78 7.40 -10.70 7.46
N SER A 79 7.63 -11.87 8.05
CA SER A 79 7.80 -12.02 9.49
C SER A 79 9.17 -11.51 9.97
N VAL A 80 9.23 -11.19 11.25
CA VAL A 80 10.45 -10.89 12.01
C VAL A 80 10.97 -12.16 12.68
N TYR A 81 12.29 -12.26 12.79
CA TYR A 81 12.99 -13.44 13.29
C TYR A 81 13.92 -13.09 14.45
N ASP A 82 14.14 -14.06 15.33
CA ASP A 82 15.17 -13.99 16.36
C ASP A 82 16.55 -14.33 15.78
N LYS A 83 17.57 -14.25 16.64
CA LYS A 83 18.93 -14.61 16.25
C LYS A 83 18.99 -16.01 15.67
N ASP A 84 18.14 -16.94 16.10
CA ASP A 84 18.20 -18.36 15.77
C ASP A 84 17.43 -18.75 14.51
N GLY A 85 16.61 -17.85 13.98
CA GLY A 85 15.78 -18.08 12.80
C GLY A 85 14.35 -18.49 13.13
N HIS A 86 13.96 -18.48 14.41
CA HIS A 86 12.58 -18.65 14.84
C HIS A 86 11.82 -17.33 14.75
N GLN A 87 10.49 -17.39 14.70
CA GLN A 87 9.68 -16.17 14.74
C GLN A 87 9.90 -15.41 16.05
N TYR A 88 10.07 -14.10 15.94
CA TYR A 88 10.41 -13.24 17.06
C TYR A 88 9.24 -13.16 18.07
N ASN A 89 9.49 -13.50 19.34
CA ASN A 89 8.47 -13.45 20.38
C ASN A 89 8.49 -12.09 21.12
N VAL A 90 7.47 -11.26 20.86
CA VAL A 90 7.36 -9.91 21.42
C VAL A 90 6.99 -9.92 22.91
N SER A 91 6.23 -10.90 23.40
CA SER A 91 5.88 -11.01 24.83
C SER A 91 7.11 -11.19 25.73
N ARG A 92 8.26 -11.62 25.18
CA ARG A 92 9.51 -11.75 25.95
C ARG A 92 10.19 -10.42 26.26
N ILE A 93 9.89 -9.38 25.50
CA ILE A 93 10.55 -8.07 25.60
C ILE A 93 9.60 -6.96 26.04
N ILE A 94 8.29 -7.21 26.04
CA ILE A 94 7.26 -6.29 26.51
C ILE A 94 6.58 -6.90 27.73
N ASN A 95 6.59 -6.16 28.84
CA ASN A 95 5.84 -6.56 30.02
C ASN A 95 4.33 -6.41 29.75
N GLU A 96 3.61 -7.51 29.60
CA GLU A 96 2.18 -7.55 29.22
C GLU A 96 1.28 -6.70 30.15
N ASN A 97 1.69 -6.48 31.40
CA ASN A 97 0.91 -5.72 32.37
C ASN A 97 1.14 -4.21 32.32
N LYS A 98 2.29 -3.76 31.77
CA LYS A 98 2.66 -2.33 31.73
C LYS A 98 2.87 -1.79 30.33
N PHE A 99 2.90 -2.65 29.31
CA PHE A 99 3.29 -2.32 27.92
C PHE A 99 4.60 -1.52 27.85
N VAL A 100 5.48 -1.71 28.84
CA VAL A 100 6.81 -1.08 28.89
C VAL A 100 7.81 -2.05 28.31
N PHE A 101 8.64 -1.54 27.42
CA PHE A 101 9.76 -2.25 26.81
C PHE A 101 10.89 -2.46 27.81
N ASP A 102 11.35 -3.70 27.93
CA ASP A 102 12.47 -4.10 28.77
C ASP A 102 13.74 -4.27 27.92
N GLN A 103 14.66 -3.31 28.05
CA GLN A 103 15.94 -3.31 27.34
C GLN A 103 16.83 -4.48 27.76
N THR A 104 16.81 -4.89 29.04
CA THR A 104 17.66 -5.98 29.53
C THR A 104 17.18 -7.33 28.99
N ALA A 105 15.87 -7.56 28.98
CA ALA A 105 15.30 -8.76 28.36
C ALA A 105 15.54 -8.82 26.84
N TYR A 106 15.57 -7.66 26.16
CA TYR A 106 15.89 -7.57 24.74
C TYR A 106 17.34 -7.96 24.43
N ASP A 107 18.29 -7.40 25.19
CA ASP A 107 19.71 -7.67 24.99
C ASP A 107 20.07 -9.14 25.29
N ASP A 108 19.39 -9.78 26.25
CA ASP A 108 19.53 -11.20 26.58
C ASP A 108 18.90 -12.13 25.52
N TYR A 109 17.74 -11.76 24.97
CA TYR A 109 17.00 -12.59 24.01
C TYR A 109 17.68 -12.58 22.63
N SER A 110 17.45 -11.51 21.85
CA SER A 110 18.07 -11.29 20.55
C SER A 110 17.66 -9.96 19.94
N LYS A 111 18.51 -9.44 19.06
CA LYS A 111 18.12 -8.37 18.12
C LYS A 111 17.10 -8.90 17.11
N ILE A 112 16.27 -8.00 16.59
CA ILE A 112 15.31 -8.35 15.53
C ILE A 112 16.06 -8.56 14.21
N TYR A 113 15.84 -9.71 13.59
CA TYR A 113 16.32 -10.04 12.25
C TYR A 113 15.16 -10.06 11.26
N LEU A 114 15.48 -9.70 10.02
CA LEU A 114 14.54 -9.68 8.90
C LEU A 114 15.03 -10.63 7.81
N SER A 115 14.09 -11.19 7.05
CA SER A 115 14.43 -11.94 5.84
C SER A 115 15.14 -11.04 4.82
N ALA A 116 15.95 -11.62 3.94
CA ALA A 116 16.66 -10.86 2.90
C ALA A 116 15.69 -10.03 2.06
N TYR A 117 14.58 -10.62 1.62
CA TYR A 117 13.52 -9.92 0.89
C TYR A 117 13.04 -8.66 1.62
N ASN A 118 12.73 -8.78 2.91
CA ASN A 118 12.17 -7.68 3.70
C ASN A 118 13.19 -6.54 3.91
N VAL A 119 14.47 -6.87 4.09
CA VAL A 119 15.56 -5.88 4.19
C VAL A 119 15.70 -5.06 2.91
N TYR A 120 15.78 -5.70 1.75
CA TYR A 120 15.92 -4.98 0.48
C TYR A 120 14.66 -4.20 0.14
N TYR A 121 13.48 -4.79 0.35
CA TYR A 121 12.20 -4.12 0.14
C TYR A 121 12.14 -2.80 0.93
N TYR A 122 12.42 -2.82 2.24
CA TYR A 122 12.43 -1.59 3.03
C TYR A 122 13.50 -0.60 2.58
N GLY A 123 14.71 -1.08 2.25
CA GLY A 123 15.77 -0.22 1.70
C GLY A 123 15.32 0.57 0.48
N PHE A 124 14.62 -0.08 -0.46
CA PHE A 124 14.05 0.57 -1.64
C PHE A 124 12.89 1.52 -1.30
N VAL A 125 12.04 1.17 -0.34
CA VAL A 125 10.95 2.06 0.12
C VAL A 125 11.53 3.36 0.70
N PHE A 126 12.55 3.29 1.54
CA PHE A 126 13.22 4.48 2.08
C PHE A 126 13.87 5.32 0.98
N ALA A 127 14.54 4.67 0.02
CA ALA A 127 15.12 5.37 -1.14
C ALA A 127 14.05 6.07 -1.98
N THR A 128 12.88 5.46 -2.14
CA THR A 128 11.75 6.03 -2.88
C THR A 128 11.17 7.25 -2.19
N VAL A 129 11.03 7.22 -0.86
CA VAL A 129 10.58 8.39 -0.08
C VAL A 129 11.56 9.55 -0.22
N ALA A 130 12.86 9.28 -0.04
CA ALA A 130 13.91 10.29 -0.20
C ALA A 130 13.93 10.87 -1.62
N THR A 131 13.78 10.03 -2.64
CA THR A 131 13.71 10.44 -4.05
C THR A 131 12.49 11.31 -4.29
N THR A 132 11.33 10.96 -3.74
CA THR A 132 10.08 11.71 -3.90
C THR A 132 10.20 13.11 -3.28
N ILE A 133 10.72 13.19 -2.05
CA ILE A 133 10.96 14.48 -1.37
C ILE A 133 11.91 15.33 -2.20
N THR A 134 13.03 14.74 -2.66
CA THR A 134 14.03 15.43 -3.48
C THR A 134 13.41 15.93 -4.79
N TYR A 135 12.62 15.12 -5.47
CA TYR A 135 11.94 15.46 -6.72
C TYR A 135 10.95 16.62 -6.52
N VAL A 136 10.11 16.56 -5.48
CA VAL A 136 9.15 17.63 -5.16
C VAL A 136 9.88 18.91 -4.79
N ALA A 137 10.93 18.83 -3.98
CA ALA A 137 11.70 19.99 -3.57
C ALA A 137 12.39 20.68 -4.75
N LEU A 138 13.02 19.92 -5.65
CA LEU A 138 13.75 20.47 -6.81
C LEU A 138 12.81 21.03 -7.87
N TYR A 139 11.73 20.32 -8.21
CA TYR A 139 10.87 20.70 -9.33
C TYR A 139 9.74 21.65 -8.93
N TYR A 140 9.10 21.41 -7.78
CA TYR A 140 7.94 22.17 -7.32
C TYR A 140 8.22 23.09 -6.12
N GLY A 141 9.39 23.01 -5.50
CA GLY A 141 9.71 23.75 -4.27
C GLY A 141 9.55 25.26 -4.40
N ARG A 142 9.95 25.85 -5.54
CA ARG A 142 9.78 27.30 -5.80
C ARG A 142 8.30 27.69 -5.88
N THR A 143 7.49 26.88 -6.57
CA THR A 143 6.06 27.11 -6.72
C THR A 143 5.36 26.99 -5.37
N ILE A 144 5.67 25.95 -4.60
CA ILE A 144 5.11 25.73 -3.25
C ILE A 144 5.45 26.91 -2.33
N TRP A 145 6.69 27.37 -2.32
CA TRP A 145 7.11 28.51 -1.50
C TRP A 145 6.34 29.79 -1.86
N SER A 146 6.20 30.07 -3.16
CA SER A 146 5.46 31.24 -3.63
C SER A 146 3.97 31.19 -3.30
N GLN A 147 3.35 30.00 -3.32
CA GLN A 147 1.95 29.82 -2.96
C GLN A 147 1.74 29.87 -1.44
N PHE A 148 2.65 29.29 -0.66
CA PHE A 148 2.61 29.34 0.80
C PHE A 148 2.68 30.79 1.31
N GLN A 149 3.56 31.59 0.71
CA GLN A 149 3.70 33.01 1.07
C GLN A 149 2.43 33.82 0.71
N GLN A 150 1.79 33.53 -0.42
CA GLN A 150 0.51 34.16 -0.80
C GLN A 150 -0.68 33.69 0.04
N ALA A 151 -0.69 32.41 0.47
CA ALA A 151 -1.72 31.85 1.33
C ALA A 151 -1.63 32.40 2.77
N SER A 152 -0.44 32.76 3.24
CA SER A 152 -0.25 33.43 4.52
C SER A 152 -0.79 34.87 4.52
N ASP A 153 -0.89 35.50 3.34
CA ASP A 153 -1.31 36.90 3.18
C ASP A 153 -2.82 37.06 2.86
N LYS A 154 -3.52 35.98 2.47
CA LYS A 154 -4.94 36.00 2.12
C LYS A 154 -5.78 35.13 3.07
N GLN A 155 -6.87 35.69 3.61
CA GLN A 155 -7.76 34.96 4.54
C GLN A 155 -8.33 33.66 3.92
N PRO A 156 -8.43 32.57 4.70
CA PRO A 156 -8.63 31.23 4.15
C PRO A 156 -10.08 30.78 4.32
N THR A 157 -10.96 30.94 3.32
CA THR A 157 -12.17 30.06 3.29
C THR A 157 -12.94 30.08 1.98
N ILE A 158 -12.99 31.21 1.26
CA ILE A 158 -13.86 31.32 0.06
C ILE A 158 -13.06 31.17 -1.25
N PHE A 159 -11.81 31.63 -1.27
CA PHE A 159 -10.94 31.52 -2.45
C PHE A 159 -10.52 30.08 -2.77
N SER A 160 -10.40 29.19 -1.78
CA SER A 160 -10.17 27.76 -2.04
C SER A 160 -11.34 27.11 -2.79
N ALA A 161 -12.58 27.54 -2.53
CA ALA A 161 -13.76 27.05 -3.24
C ALA A 161 -13.88 27.61 -4.67
N GLU A 162 -13.39 28.82 -4.94
CA GLU A 162 -13.44 29.46 -6.26
C GLU A 162 -12.24 29.11 -7.15
N MET A 163 -11.03 28.96 -6.59
CA MET A 163 -9.83 28.49 -7.30
C MET A 163 -9.97 27.03 -7.73
N TYR A 164 -10.70 26.22 -6.95
CA TYR A 164 -11.06 24.86 -7.34
C TYR A 164 -12.07 24.80 -8.52
N LYS A 165 -12.92 25.81 -8.73
CA LYS A 165 -13.85 25.81 -9.87
C LYS A 165 -13.14 25.90 -11.21
N THR A 166 -11.99 26.59 -11.27
CA THR A 166 -11.25 26.82 -12.52
C THR A 166 -10.32 25.65 -12.86
N GLU A 167 -9.71 25.00 -11.87
CA GLU A 167 -8.78 23.89 -12.05
C GLU A 167 -9.46 22.51 -12.07
N LEU A 168 -10.52 22.31 -11.28
CA LEU A 168 -11.08 20.98 -11.03
C LEU A 168 -12.21 20.57 -11.99
N GLN A 169 -12.77 21.51 -12.74
CA GLN A 169 -13.83 21.29 -13.76
C GLN A 169 -15.05 20.44 -13.33
N VAL A 170 -15.29 20.26 -12.02
CA VAL A 170 -16.40 19.43 -11.50
C VAL A 170 -17.50 20.30 -10.89
N PRO A 171 -18.78 20.09 -11.27
CA PRO A 171 -19.91 20.73 -10.60
C PRO A 171 -20.13 20.14 -9.20
N PHE A 172 -20.65 20.95 -8.27
CA PHE A 172 -20.85 20.56 -6.87
C PHE A 172 -21.73 19.30 -6.71
N TRP A 173 -22.71 19.11 -7.60
CA TRP A 173 -23.63 17.97 -7.55
C TRP A 173 -22.90 16.63 -7.73
N SER A 174 -21.76 16.63 -8.41
CA SER A 174 -21.00 15.41 -8.64
C SER A 174 -20.26 14.93 -7.40
N VAL A 175 -19.91 15.84 -6.48
CA VAL A 175 -19.41 15.45 -5.15
C VAL A 175 -20.53 14.78 -4.35
N LEU A 176 -21.75 15.35 -4.39
CA LEU A 176 -22.92 14.75 -3.73
C LEU A 176 -23.26 13.37 -4.32
N LEU A 177 -23.17 13.23 -5.65
CA LEU A 177 -23.37 11.94 -6.32
C LEU A 177 -22.29 10.93 -5.94
N ALA A 178 -21.01 11.33 -5.88
CA ALA A 178 -19.93 10.46 -5.44
C ALA A 178 -20.14 9.97 -4.00
N CYS A 179 -20.51 10.87 -3.09
CA CYS A 179 -20.84 10.53 -1.70
C CYS A 179 -22.07 9.62 -1.60
N GLY A 180 -23.12 9.87 -2.38
CA GLY A 180 -24.32 9.04 -2.39
C GLY A 180 -24.05 7.62 -2.90
N LEU A 181 -23.28 7.50 -3.98
CA LEU A 181 -22.84 6.21 -4.51
C LEU A 181 -21.97 5.47 -3.49
N ALA A 182 -21.06 6.19 -2.83
CA ALA A 182 -20.24 5.63 -1.75
C ALA A 182 -21.10 5.08 -0.61
N LEU A 183 -22.07 5.82 -0.09
CA LEU A 183 -22.97 5.36 0.98
C LEU A 183 -23.74 4.08 0.62
N ILE A 184 -24.22 3.98 -0.61
CA ILE A 184 -24.93 2.78 -1.09
C ILE A 184 -23.97 1.59 -1.16
N CYS A 185 -22.74 1.80 -1.63
CA CYS A 185 -21.73 0.76 -1.75
C CYS A 185 -21.08 0.38 -0.40
N ILE A 186 -21.07 1.26 0.60
CA ILE A 186 -20.49 0.97 1.93
C ILE A 186 -21.19 -0.22 2.56
N LEU A 187 -22.53 -0.23 2.62
CA LEU A 187 -23.29 -1.28 3.31
C LEU A 187 -23.01 -2.71 2.83
N PRO A 188 -23.16 -3.05 1.52
CA PRO A 188 -22.88 -4.40 1.06
C PRO A 188 -21.41 -4.78 1.24
N MET A 189 -20.50 -3.83 1.10
CA MET A 189 -19.07 -4.07 1.25
C MET A 189 -18.67 -4.37 2.68
N SER A 190 -19.16 -3.56 3.62
CA SER A 190 -18.95 -3.81 5.05
C SER A 190 -19.43 -5.20 5.46
N VAL A 191 -20.56 -5.67 4.90
CA VAL A 191 -21.08 -7.02 5.19
C VAL A 191 -20.19 -8.11 4.58
N ILE A 192 -19.76 -7.95 3.32
CA ILE A 192 -18.88 -8.92 2.66
C ILE A 192 -17.54 -9.00 3.40
N GLU A 193 -16.93 -7.87 3.74
CA GLU A 193 -15.65 -7.83 4.45
C GLU A 193 -15.79 -8.43 5.86
N ALA A 194 -16.88 -8.12 6.58
CA ALA A 194 -17.13 -8.69 7.90
C ALA A 194 -17.34 -10.21 7.88
N THR A 195 -17.96 -10.75 6.82
CA THR A 195 -18.27 -12.19 6.71
C THR A 195 -17.13 -13.01 6.11
N THR A 196 -16.50 -12.50 5.05
CA THR A 196 -15.46 -13.22 4.29
C THR A 196 -14.04 -12.87 4.73
N GLY A 197 -13.85 -11.74 5.43
CA GLY A 197 -12.53 -11.20 5.74
C GLY A 197 -11.74 -10.75 4.52
N GLN A 198 -12.40 -10.54 3.37
CA GLN A 198 -11.76 -10.14 2.12
C GLN A 198 -12.18 -8.71 1.76
N TYR A 199 -11.20 -7.86 1.49
CA TYR A 199 -11.40 -6.50 0.98
C TYR A 199 -11.50 -6.52 -0.55
N ILE A 200 -12.59 -5.97 -1.10
CA ILE A 200 -12.78 -5.85 -2.56
C ILE A 200 -12.58 -4.39 -2.98
N ASP A 201 -11.70 -4.13 -3.95
CA ASP A 201 -11.38 -2.77 -4.38
C ASP A 201 -12.46 -2.23 -5.34
N LEU A 202 -13.28 -1.28 -4.87
CA LEU A 202 -14.40 -0.71 -5.62
C LEU A 202 -14.04 0.42 -6.59
N ASN A 203 -12.75 0.72 -6.73
CA ASN A 203 -12.24 1.78 -7.63
C ASN A 203 -12.86 1.69 -9.04
N VAL A 204 -13.04 0.48 -9.55
CA VAL A 204 -13.61 0.20 -10.88
C VAL A 204 -15.00 0.83 -11.08
N ILE A 205 -15.88 0.79 -10.07
CA ILE A 205 -17.24 1.33 -10.22
C ILE A 205 -17.19 2.86 -10.34
N PHE A 206 -16.41 3.52 -9.48
CA PHE A 206 -16.23 4.98 -9.52
C PHE A 206 -15.53 5.42 -10.81
N ASP A 207 -14.62 4.60 -11.33
CA ASP A 207 -13.95 4.86 -12.60
C ASP A 207 -14.86 4.73 -13.82
N ILE A 208 -15.77 3.74 -13.83
CA ILE A 208 -16.76 3.57 -14.89
C ILE A 208 -17.77 4.73 -14.85
N VAL A 209 -18.32 5.02 -13.67
CA VAL A 209 -19.31 6.11 -13.50
C VAL A 209 -18.66 7.47 -13.79
N GLY A 210 -17.49 7.74 -13.23
CA GLY A 210 -16.74 8.97 -13.48
C GLY A 210 -16.27 9.10 -14.93
N GLY A 211 -15.91 7.99 -15.59
CA GLY A 211 -15.55 7.96 -17.00
C GLY A 211 -16.73 8.25 -17.93
N TYR A 212 -17.92 7.81 -17.58
CA TYR A 212 -19.15 8.14 -18.31
C TYR A 212 -19.55 9.61 -18.11
N LEU A 213 -19.45 10.13 -16.88
CA LEU A 213 -19.84 11.50 -16.54
C LEU A 213 -18.87 12.56 -17.09
N TYR A 214 -17.57 12.26 -17.15
CA TYR A 214 -16.51 13.23 -17.48
C TYR A 214 -15.64 12.80 -18.65
N HIS A 215 -16.27 12.59 -19.80
CA HIS A 215 -15.55 12.20 -21.01
C HIS A 215 -14.50 13.24 -21.41
N GLY A 216 -13.24 12.80 -21.58
CA GLY A 216 -12.12 13.65 -21.99
C GLY A 216 -11.61 14.63 -20.92
N ARG A 217 -12.14 14.62 -19.69
CA ARG A 217 -11.71 15.48 -18.58
C ARG A 217 -11.04 14.64 -17.47
N PRO A 218 -9.73 14.34 -17.59
CA PRO A 218 -9.05 13.43 -16.66
C PRO A 218 -9.02 13.97 -15.22
N LEU A 219 -8.84 15.27 -15.03
CA LEU A 219 -8.84 15.89 -13.70
C LEU A 219 -10.20 15.73 -13.01
N ALA A 220 -11.30 15.98 -13.72
CA ALA A 220 -12.64 15.85 -13.19
C ALA A 220 -12.98 14.40 -12.80
N LYS A 221 -12.58 13.42 -13.64
CA LYS A 221 -12.70 11.99 -13.31
C LYS A 221 -11.91 11.64 -12.06
N MET A 222 -10.65 12.06 -11.98
CA MET A 222 -9.78 11.77 -10.84
C MET A 222 -10.37 12.32 -9.54
N THR A 223 -10.91 13.54 -9.57
CA THR A 223 -11.50 14.12 -8.36
C THR A 223 -12.80 13.43 -7.95
N PHE A 224 -13.66 13.08 -8.91
CA PHE A 224 -14.88 12.31 -8.63
C PHE A 224 -14.55 10.97 -7.96
N GLY A 225 -13.54 10.25 -8.49
CA GLY A 225 -13.04 9.03 -7.87
C GLY A 225 -12.49 9.26 -6.47
N LEU A 226 -11.64 10.28 -6.30
CA LEU A 226 -11.01 10.61 -5.01
C LEU A 226 -12.06 10.81 -3.89
N TYR A 227 -13.09 11.60 -4.15
CA TYR A 227 -14.14 11.88 -3.15
C TYR A 227 -14.98 10.64 -2.81
N GLY A 228 -15.29 9.79 -3.79
CA GLY A 228 -16.04 8.56 -3.55
C GLY A 228 -15.22 7.49 -2.82
N ILE A 229 -13.97 7.30 -3.23
CA ILE A 229 -13.11 6.19 -2.78
C ILE A 229 -12.51 6.46 -1.40
N VAL A 230 -12.05 7.68 -1.12
CA VAL A 230 -11.37 7.98 0.16
C VAL A 230 -12.33 7.79 1.34
N GLY A 231 -13.59 8.21 1.20
CA GLY A 231 -14.61 7.97 2.23
C GLY A 231 -14.82 6.48 2.50
N LEU A 232 -15.02 5.69 1.45
CA LEU A 232 -15.16 4.23 1.52
C LEU A 232 -13.97 3.54 2.21
N ARG A 233 -12.74 3.89 1.82
CA ARG A 233 -11.53 3.28 2.41
C ARG A 233 -11.39 3.56 3.90
N GLN A 234 -11.67 4.80 4.32
CA GLN A 234 -11.61 5.16 5.73
C GLN A 234 -12.72 4.47 6.55
N SER A 235 -13.91 4.31 5.98
CA SER A 235 -15.01 3.59 6.65
C SER A 235 -14.71 2.10 6.86
N LEU A 236 -14.09 1.43 5.88
CA LEU A 236 -13.75 0.01 6.00
C LEU A 236 -12.60 -0.22 6.99
N LEU A 237 -11.55 0.61 6.94
CA LEU A 237 -10.47 0.58 7.94
C LEU A 237 -10.99 0.74 9.38
N PHE A 238 -11.98 1.62 9.59
CA PHE A 238 -12.60 1.78 10.89
C PHE A 238 -13.32 0.50 11.37
N LEU A 239 -13.94 -0.25 10.46
CA LEU A 239 -14.61 -1.52 10.77
C LEU A 239 -13.61 -2.64 11.10
N GLU A 240 -12.48 -2.71 10.41
CA GLU A 240 -11.40 -3.64 10.76
C GLU A 240 -10.86 -3.39 12.18
N ILE A 241 -10.66 -2.12 12.53
CA ILE A 241 -10.23 -1.73 13.88
C ILE A 241 -11.28 -2.17 14.92
N LEU A 242 -12.57 -1.93 14.66
CA LEU A 242 -13.64 -2.37 15.56
C LEU A 242 -13.66 -3.90 15.71
N ARG A 243 -13.43 -4.65 14.63
CA ARG A 243 -13.35 -6.11 14.68
C ARG A 243 -12.20 -6.57 15.57
N CYS A 244 -11.00 -6.01 15.40
CA CYS A 244 -9.85 -6.32 16.26
C CYS A 244 -10.07 -5.92 17.73
N ALA A 245 -10.87 -4.91 18.02
CA ALA A 245 -11.18 -4.52 19.40
C ALA A 245 -12.17 -5.48 20.09
N ILE A 246 -12.99 -6.23 19.33
CA ILE A 246 -14.02 -7.14 19.85
C ILE A 246 -13.52 -8.59 19.96
N THR A 247 -12.44 -8.94 19.28
CA THR A 247 -11.85 -10.29 19.27
C THR A 247 -10.65 -10.37 20.21
#